data_AF-A0A7L6CPE8-F1
#
_entry.id   AF-A0A7L6CPE8-F1
#
_cell.length_a   1.000
_cell.length_b   1.000
_cell.length_c   1.000
_cell.angle_alpha   90.00
_cell.angle_beta   90.00
_cell.angle_gamma   90.00
#
_symmetry.space_group_name_H-M   'P 1'
#
loop_
_entity.id
_entity.type
_entity.pdbx_description
1 polymer ?
#
loop_
_entity_poly.entity_id
_entity_poly.type
_entity_poly.pdbx_seq_one_letter_code
_entity_poly.pdbx_strand_id
1 'polypeptide(L)'
;MLSDQINFWWNDKGKCFSPIGGKIRQSLSGNPLGYGAREIAGWLSNDIQYALHSVEIWIKNLTNLSSGESTDGNFGMGNAHWVMVTQNKVFIGCEYVEEQQVILTIEQTLYVLEQYKTFLESDYTNPTLHPEPIDVEYIAEGKDAIAFYESLDGAYCLPY
;
A
#
# COMPACT_ATOMS: atom_id res chain seq x y z
N MET A 1 -2.84 -15.77 4.01
CA MET A 1 -3.19 -14.40 3.60
C MET A 1 -3.77 -13.71 4.81
N LEU A 2 -3.33 -12.48 5.06
CA LEU A 2 -3.82 -11.61 6.11
C LEU A 2 -4.80 -10.62 5.47
N SER A 3 -5.84 -10.25 6.21
CA SER A 3 -6.86 -9.31 5.76
C SER A 3 -7.04 -8.21 6.80
N ASP A 4 -7.27 -6.99 6.31
CA ASP A 4 -7.52 -5.80 7.12
C ASP A 4 -8.27 -4.75 6.28
N GLN A 5 -8.39 -3.53 6.80
CA GLN A 5 -9.02 -2.42 6.11
C GLN A 5 -8.19 -1.13 6.24
N ILE A 6 -8.19 -0.34 5.16
CA ILE A 6 -7.81 1.07 5.19
C ILE A 6 -9.09 1.87 5.42
N ASN A 7 -9.10 2.66 6.49
CA ASN A 7 -10.19 3.55 6.83
C ASN A 7 -9.83 4.99 6.45
N PHE A 8 -10.82 5.88 6.41
CA PHE A 8 -10.60 7.29 6.11
C PHE A 8 -10.94 8.16 7.32
N TRP A 9 -9.94 8.89 7.82
CA TRP A 9 -10.10 9.78 8.97
C TRP A 9 -10.16 11.23 8.55
N TRP A 10 -11.14 11.96 9.08
CA TRP A 10 -11.29 13.40 8.82
C TRP A 10 -10.18 14.18 9.53
N ASN A 11 -9.35 14.87 8.74
CA ASN A 11 -8.31 15.76 9.23
C ASN A 11 -8.83 17.20 9.27
N ASP A 12 -9.13 17.70 10.48
CA ASP A 12 -9.66 19.06 10.66
C ASP A 12 -8.74 20.18 10.18
N LYS A 13 -7.41 19.95 10.14
CA LYS A 13 -6.44 20.93 9.66
C LYS A 13 -6.38 20.96 8.13
N GLY A 14 -6.38 19.78 7.52
CA GLY A 14 -6.36 19.62 6.06
C GLY A 14 -7.71 19.84 5.39
N LYS A 15 -8.81 19.78 6.16
CA LYS A 15 -10.20 19.79 5.66
C LYS A 15 -10.43 18.73 4.60
N CYS A 16 -9.87 17.54 4.84
CA CYS A 16 -9.98 16.39 3.96
C CYS A 16 -9.94 15.08 4.76
N PHE A 17 -10.45 14.01 4.17
CA PHE A 17 -10.23 12.65 4.65
C PHE A 17 -8.83 12.16 4.27
N SER A 18 -8.14 11.46 5.18
CA SER A 18 -6.84 10.82 4.94
C SER A 18 -6.94 9.31 5.18
N PRO A 19 -6.31 8.47 4.34
CA PRO A 19 -6.28 7.03 4.57
C PRO A 19 -5.49 6.72 5.84
N ILE A 20 -5.97 5.78 6.63
CA ILE A 20 -5.34 5.28 7.85
C ILE A 20 -5.47 3.76 7.91
N GLY A 21 -4.38 3.09 8.29
CA GLY A 21 -4.42 1.65 8.54
C GLY A 21 -5.16 1.30 9.83
N GLY A 22 -5.55 0.03 9.95
CA GLY A 22 -6.19 -0.53 11.14
C GLY A 22 -5.38 -0.36 12.44
N LYS A 23 -6.04 -0.69 13.57
CA LYS A 23 -5.37 -0.74 14.87
C LYS A 23 -4.39 -1.91 14.92
N ILE A 24 -3.20 -1.68 15.48
CA ILE A 24 -2.28 -2.77 15.80
C ILE A 24 -2.97 -3.69 16.80
N ARG A 25 -3.00 -4.98 16.47
CA ARG A 25 -3.62 -6.03 17.29
C ARG A 25 -2.62 -7.15 17.55
N GLN A 26 -2.86 -7.97 18.57
CA GLN A 26 -2.05 -9.18 18.81
C GLN A 26 -2.69 -10.38 18.11
N SER A 27 -1.87 -11.18 17.43
CA SER A 27 -2.26 -12.49 16.95
C SER A 27 -2.42 -13.47 18.12
N LEU A 28 -3.01 -14.65 17.84
CA LEU A 28 -3.07 -15.75 18.81
C LEU A 28 -1.67 -16.26 19.22
N SER A 29 -0.67 -16.06 18.38
CA SER A 29 0.74 -16.38 18.67
C SER A 29 1.48 -15.26 19.40
N GLY A 30 0.82 -14.13 19.70
CA GLY A 30 1.41 -12.98 20.39
C GLY A 30 2.15 -11.98 19.49
N ASN A 31 2.19 -12.21 18.18
CA ASN A 31 2.83 -11.28 17.23
C ASN A 31 1.91 -10.09 16.93
N PRO A 32 2.46 -8.87 16.82
CA PRO A 32 1.69 -7.71 16.38
C PRO A 32 1.24 -7.86 14.92
N LEU A 33 -0.01 -7.49 14.63
CA LEU A 33 -0.62 -7.46 13.30
C LEU A 33 -1.18 -6.07 12.99
N GLY A 34 -1.34 -5.75 11.70
CA GLY A 34 -1.92 -4.50 11.21
C GLY A 34 -0.89 -3.46 10.77
N TYR A 35 0.38 -3.86 10.64
CA TYR A 35 1.41 -3.04 10.04
C TYR A 35 1.22 -2.92 8.53
N GLY A 36 0.76 -3.97 7.85
CA GLY A 36 0.60 -3.97 6.41
C GLY A 36 -0.47 -2.98 5.95
N ALA A 37 -1.63 -2.95 6.61
CA ALA A 37 -2.66 -1.96 6.31
C ALA A 37 -2.19 -0.51 6.57
N ARG A 38 -1.35 -0.31 7.59
CA ARG A 38 -0.75 1.00 7.88
C ARG A 38 0.26 1.40 6.83
N GLU A 39 1.08 0.46 6.39
CA GLU A 39 2.06 0.69 5.34
C GLU A 39 1.39 1.06 4.02
N ILE A 40 0.36 0.31 3.60
CA ILE A 40 -0.39 0.65 2.39
C ILE A 40 -1.05 2.04 2.54
N ALA A 41 -1.68 2.33 3.69
CA ALA A 41 -2.28 3.64 3.93
C ALA A 41 -1.25 4.78 3.92
N GLY A 42 -0.07 4.56 4.50
CA GLY A 42 1.04 5.51 4.53
C GLY A 42 1.57 5.80 3.13
N TRP A 43 1.75 4.77 2.31
CA TRP A 43 2.14 4.92 0.91
C TRP A 43 1.11 5.74 0.10
N LEU A 44 -0.18 5.42 0.26
CA LEU A 44 -1.26 6.19 -0.36
C LEU A 44 -1.22 7.66 0.08
N SER A 45 -1.05 7.95 1.38
CA SER A 45 -1.11 9.33 1.89
C SER A 45 0.14 10.15 1.59
N ASN A 46 1.32 9.56 1.63
CA ASN A 46 2.58 10.29 1.63
C ASN A 46 3.18 10.44 0.22
N ASP A 47 3.02 9.42 -0.62
CA ASP A 47 3.76 9.30 -1.89
C ASP A 47 2.83 9.47 -3.09
N ILE A 48 1.66 8.82 -3.05
CA ILE A 48 0.62 9.01 -4.07
C ILE A 48 -0.13 10.32 -3.81
N GLN A 49 -0.47 10.57 -2.55
CA GLN A 49 -1.24 11.73 -2.09
C GLN A 49 -2.59 11.85 -2.82
N TYR A 50 -3.14 13.07 -2.90
CA TYR A 50 -4.44 13.35 -3.49
C TYR A 50 -4.39 13.63 -5.00
N ALA A 51 -3.33 13.17 -5.69
CA ALA A 51 -3.15 13.41 -7.12
C ALA A 51 -3.68 12.23 -7.94
N LEU A 52 -4.86 12.39 -8.53
CA LEU A 52 -5.50 11.38 -9.38
C LEU A 52 -4.55 10.86 -10.48
N HIS A 53 -3.80 11.76 -11.10
CA HIS A 53 -2.83 11.40 -12.14
C HIS A 53 -1.73 10.45 -11.64
N SER A 54 -1.27 10.62 -10.39
CA SER A 54 -0.27 9.73 -9.79
C SER A 54 -0.84 8.32 -9.65
N VAL A 55 -2.10 8.17 -9.21
CA VAL A 55 -2.79 6.88 -9.11
C VAL A 55 -2.88 6.20 -10.48
N GLU A 56 -3.25 6.95 -11.51
CA GLU A 56 -3.38 6.42 -12.88
C GLU A 56 -2.05 5.93 -13.46
N ILE A 57 -0.94 6.61 -13.18
CA ILE A 57 0.40 6.16 -13.57
C ILE A 57 0.71 4.81 -12.93
N TRP A 58 0.43 4.66 -11.62
CA TRP A 58 0.64 3.40 -10.90
C TRP A 58 -0.20 2.25 -11.46
N ILE A 59 -1.49 2.49 -11.68
CA ILE A 59 -2.41 1.49 -12.26
C ILE A 59 -1.90 1.04 -13.63
N LYS A 60 -1.55 1.99 -14.51
CA LYS A 60 -1.05 1.69 -15.84
C LYS A 60 0.23 0.85 -15.79
N ASN A 61 1.19 1.26 -14.97
CA ASN A 61 2.48 0.59 -14.85
C ASN A 61 2.35 -0.85 -14.35
N LEU A 62 1.55 -1.07 -13.31
CA LEU A 62 1.30 -2.40 -12.76
C LEU A 62 0.49 -3.28 -13.73
N THR A 63 -0.46 -2.69 -14.46
CA THR A 63 -1.21 -3.40 -15.51
C THR A 63 -0.26 -3.88 -16.61
N ASN A 64 0.60 -3.00 -17.12
CA ASN A 64 1.58 -3.33 -18.16
C ASN A 64 2.56 -4.43 -17.72
N LEU A 65 2.96 -4.46 -16.45
CA LEU A 65 3.76 -5.58 -15.94
C LEU A 65 2.96 -6.88 -15.87
N SER A 66 1.72 -6.82 -15.39
CA SER A 66 0.87 -8.02 -15.28
C SER A 66 0.56 -8.65 -16.64
N SER A 67 0.47 -7.83 -17.70
CA SER A 67 0.26 -8.27 -19.08
C SER A 67 1.54 -8.69 -19.80
N GLY A 68 2.71 -8.48 -19.21
CA GLY A 68 4.02 -8.76 -19.82
C GLY A 68 4.45 -7.72 -20.86
N GLU A 69 3.76 -6.58 -20.95
CA GLU A 69 4.16 -5.43 -21.78
C GLU A 69 5.38 -4.69 -21.23
N SER A 70 5.68 -4.86 -19.94
CA SER A 70 6.91 -4.42 -19.29
C SER A 70 7.56 -5.58 -18.54
N THR A 71 8.90 -5.59 -18.47
CA THR A 71 9.68 -6.53 -17.65
C THR A 71 10.46 -5.83 -16.52
N ASP A 72 10.37 -4.50 -16.43
CA ASP A 72 11.00 -3.71 -15.38
C ASP A 72 9.95 -3.28 -14.35
N GLY A 73 10.23 -3.55 -13.08
CA GLY A 73 9.29 -3.44 -11.96
C GLY A 73 9.85 -2.75 -10.73
N ASN A 74 10.97 -2.04 -10.87
CA ASN A 74 11.51 -1.24 -9.78
C ASN A 74 10.85 0.15 -9.79
N PHE A 75 9.67 0.27 -9.18
CA PHE A 75 8.90 1.52 -9.18
C PHE A 75 9.28 2.45 -8.05
N GLY A 76 10.57 2.76 -7.99
CA GLY A 76 11.05 3.97 -7.33
C GLY A 76 10.92 4.02 -5.81
N MET A 77 11.73 4.92 -5.29
CA MET A 77 11.70 5.44 -3.94
C MET A 77 10.80 6.66 -3.99
N GLY A 78 9.68 6.64 -3.27
CA GLY A 78 8.83 7.81 -3.17
C GLY A 78 9.42 8.84 -2.18
N ASN A 79 8.56 9.60 -1.52
CA ASN A 79 8.94 10.50 -0.44
C ASN A 79 9.27 9.75 0.87
N ALA A 80 8.66 8.59 1.11
CA ALA A 80 8.84 7.86 2.36
C ALA A 80 8.76 6.33 2.26
N HIS A 81 8.40 5.79 1.09
CA HIS A 81 8.24 4.34 0.93
C HIS A 81 8.93 3.82 -0.33
N TRP A 82 9.46 2.61 -0.22
CA TRP A 82 10.00 1.83 -1.34
C TRP A 82 8.91 0.94 -1.90
N VAL A 83 8.79 0.89 -3.23
CA VAL A 83 7.86 -0.03 -3.89
C VAL A 83 8.59 -0.89 -4.91
N MET A 84 8.71 -2.18 -4.61
CA MET A 84 9.50 -3.12 -5.40
C MET A 84 8.59 -4.21 -5.97
N VAL A 85 8.64 -4.44 -7.28
CA VAL A 85 7.86 -5.49 -7.94
C VAL A 85 8.77 -6.63 -8.38
N THR A 86 8.47 -7.84 -7.89
CA THR A 86 9.27 -9.05 -8.17
C THR A 86 8.33 -10.26 -8.22
N GLN A 87 8.42 -11.09 -9.25
CA GLN A 87 7.61 -12.32 -9.40
C GLN A 87 6.09 -12.15 -9.13
N ASN A 88 5.48 -11.12 -9.71
CA ASN A 88 4.05 -10.80 -9.50
C ASN A 88 3.70 -10.54 -8.01
N LYS A 89 4.65 -9.96 -7.27
CA LYS A 89 4.51 -9.47 -5.90
C LYS A 89 4.94 -8.02 -5.84
N VAL A 90 4.24 -7.24 -5.04
CA VAL A 90 4.56 -5.85 -4.75
C VAL A 90 4.93 -5.77 -3.28
N PHE A 91 6.18 -5.44 -3.02
CA PHE A 91 6.67 -5.10 -1.70
C PHE A 91 6.55 -3.59 -1.52
N ILE A 92 6.01 -3.15 -0.39
CA ILE A 92 5.92 -1.75 0.01
C ILE A 92 6.53 -1.64 1.41
N GLY A 93 7.47 -0.72 1.58
CA GLY A 93 8.20 -0.57 2.84
C GLY A 93 8.46 0.88 3.23
N CYS A 94 8.24 1.21 4.49
CA CYS A 94 8.54 2.53 5.04
C CYS A 94 10.03 2.70 5.31
N GLU A 95 10.59 3.82 4.85
CA GLU A 95 11.97 4.25 5.11
C GLU A 95 12.27 4.50 6.58
N TYR A 96 11.24 4.88 7.35
CA TYR A 96 11.41 5.42 8.70
C TYR A 96 10.91 4.49 9.80
N VAL A 97 10.16 3.44 9.46
CA VAL A 97 9.56 2.51 10.42
C VAL A 97 9.72 1.08 9.93
N GLU A 98 10.71 0.37 10.50
CA GLU A 98 11.10 -0.99 10.10
C GLU A 98 9.94 -1.99 10.16
N GLU A 99 8.97 -1.80 11.06
CA GLU A 99 7.84 -2.70 11.18
C GLU A 99 6.77 -2.48 10.10
N GLN A 100 6.73 -1.31 9.46
CA GLN A 100 5.75 -1.00 8.42
C GLN A 100 6.27 -1.46 7.07
N GLN A 101 6.02 -2.74 6.80
CA GLN A 101 6.44 -3.44 5.60
C GLN A 101 5.31 -4.36 5.20
N VAL A 102 5.09 -4.53 3.90
CA VAL A 102 4.01 -5.37 3.40
C VAL A 102 4.35 -5.95 2.06
N ILE A 103 3.87 -7.17 1.81
CA ILE A 103 3.96 -7.79 0.49
C ILE A 103 2.59 -8.30 0.06
N LEU A 104 2.18 -7.86 -1.13
CA LEU A 104 0.88 -8.13 -1.73
C LEU A 104 1.06 -8.59 -3.19
N THR A 105 -0.02 -9.04 -3.82
CA THR A 105 -0.02 -9.37 -5.26
C THR A 105 -0.21 -8.10 -6.08
N ILE A 106 0.18 -8.13 -7.36
CA ILE A 106 -0.14 -7.02 -8.29
C ILE A 106 -1.65 -6.80 -8.36
N GLU A 107 -2.44 -7.88 -8.44
CA GLU A 107 -3.91 -7.83 -8.46
C GLU A 107 -4.47 -7.05 -7.26
N GLN A 108 -4.03 -7.38 -6.05
CA GLN A 108 -4.50 -6.70 -4.85
C GLN A 108 -4.00 -5.26 -4.78
N THR A 109 -2.81 -4.98 -5.30
CA THR A 109 -2.28 -3.60 -5.39
C THR A 109 -3.14 -2.77 -6.35
N LEU A 110 -3.49 -3.32 -7.51
CA LEU A 110 -4.39 -2.69 -8.48
C LEU A 110 -5.78 -2.44 -7.88
N TYR A 111 -6.33 -3.43 -7.18
CA TYR A 111 -7.60 -3.26 -6.47
C TYR A 111 -7.56 -2.06 -5.52
N VAL A 112 -6.53 -1.97 -4.67
CA VAL A 112 -6.38 -0.86 -3.72
C VAL A 112 -6.28 0.49 -4.44
N LEU A 113 -5.49 0.56 -5.51
CA LEU A 113 -5.33 1.79 -6.29
C LEU A 113 -6.65 2.22 -6.96
N GLU A 114 -7.45 1.29 -7.47
CA GLU A 114 -8.75 1.60 -8.08
C GLU A 114 -9.78 2.06 -7.03
N GLN A 115 -9.77 1.46 -5.83
CA GLN A 115 -10.61 1.95 -4.73
C GLN A 115 -10.16 3.34 -4.26
N TYR A 116 -8.85 3.58 -4.18
CA TYR A 116 -8.31 4.89 -3.83
C TYR A 116 -8.60 5.94 -4.91
N LYS A 117 -8.56 5.56 -6.20
CA LYS A 117 -9.00 6.38 -7.31
C LYS A 117 -10.45 6.83 -7.12
N THR A 118 -11.35 5.88 -6.82
CA THR A 118 -12.78 6.15 -6.56
C THR A 118 -12.95 7.12 -5.39
N PHE A 119 -12.17 6.96 -4.33
CA PHE A 119 -12.12 7.90 -3.21
C PHE A 119 -11.70 9.32 -3.65
N LEU A 120 -10.66 9.46 -4.47
CA LEU A 120 -10.20 10.77 -4.96
C LEU A 120 -11.18 11.44 -5.93
N GLU A 121 -11.94 10.66 -6.69
CA GLU A 121 -13.00 11.15 -7.58
C GLU A 121 -14.26 11.55 -6.80
N SER A 122 -14.38 11.11 -5.55
CA SER A 122 -15.46 11.51 -4.63
C SER A 122 -15.18 12.88 -3.97
N ASP A 123 -16.17 13.41 -3.25
CA ASP A 123 -16.01 14.65 -2.46
C ASP A 123 -15.34 14.35 -1.09
N TYR A 124 -14.08 13.93 -1.13
CA TYR A 124 -13.28 13.61 0.07
C TYR A 124 -12.96 14.84 0.95
N THR A 125 -13.37 16.04 0.52
CA THR A 125 -13.27 17.28 1.28
C THR A 125 -14.54 17.62 2.06
N ASN A 126 -15.59 16.81 1.93
CA ASN A 126 -16.85 17.02 2.61
C ASN A 126 -16.97 16.12 3.86
N PRO A 127 -16.93 16.68 5.08
CA PRO A 127 -16.93 15.90 6.32
C PRO A 127 -18.23 15.13 6.58
N THR A 128 -19.30 15.40 5.81
CA THR A 128 -20.58 14.71 5.94
C THR A 128 -20.70 13.48 5.05
N LEU A 129 -19.83 13.36 4.05
CA LEU A 129 -19.77 12.23 3.13
C LEU A 129 -18.60 11.34 3.53
N HIS A 130 -18.89 10.33 4.35
CA HIS A 130 -17.87 9.39 4.81
C HIS A 130 -17.47 8.45 3.67
N PRO A 131 -16.19 8.38 3.29
CA PRO A 131 -15.72 7.42 2.33
C PRO A 131 -15.87 5.99 2.83
N GLU A 132 -16.17 5.07 1.92
CA GLU A 132 -16.15 3.64 2.23
C GLU A 132 -14.71 3.17 2.53
N PRO A 133 -14.51 2.27 3.50
CA PRO A 133 -13.21 1.64 3.73
C PRO A 133 -12.74 0.84 2.51
N ILE A 134 -11.41 0.69 2.36
CA ILE A 134 -10.80 -0.18 1.36
C ILE A 134 -10.39 -1.49 2.03
N ASP A 135 -10.96 -2.61 1.59
CA ASP A 135 -10.54 -3.93 2.04
C ASP A 135 -9.14 -4.24 1.49
N VAL A 136 -8.25 -4.75 2.34
CA VAL A 136 -6.89 -5.10 1.93
C VAL A 136 -6.54 -6.51 2.32
N GLU A 137 -5.97 -7.23 1.35
CA GLU A 137 -5.35 -8.52 1.58
C GLU A 137 -3.85 -8.44 1.32
N TYR A 138 -3.06 -9.17 2.09
CA TYR A 138 -1.62 -9.23 1.89
C TYR A 138 -1.07 -10.59 2.32
N ILE A 139 0.09 -10.93 1.76
CA ILE A 139 0.73 -12.22 1.96
C ILE A 139 1.43 -12.24 3.32
N ALA A 140 2.18 -11.19 3.62
CA ALA A 140 2.88 -11.00 4.88
C ALA A 140 3.03 -9.50 5.20
N GLU A 141 3.37 -9.20 6.45
CA GLU A 141 3.64 -7.84 6.95
C GLU A 141 4.86 -7.84 7.89
N GLY A 142 5.44 -6.66 8.10
CA GLY A 142 6.62 -6.47 8.96
C GLY A 142 7.81 -7.32 8.55
N LYS A 143 8.50 -7.93 9.52
CA LYS A 143 9.70 -8.73 9.28
C LYS A 143 9.45 -9.95 8.39
N ASP A 144 8.25 -10.52 8.44
CA ASP A 144 7.88 -11.64 7.59
C ASP A 144 7.74 -11.20 6.13
N ALA A 145 7.32 -9.95 5.86
CA ALA A 145 7.29 -9.40 4.50
C ALA A 145 8.70 -9.21 3.94
N ILE A 146 9.64 -8.70 4.75
CA ILE A 146 11.05 -8.56 4.37
C ILE A 146 11.63 -9.93 4.02
N ALA A 147 11.54 -10.89 4.94
CA ALA A 147 12.10 -12.23 4.74
C ALA A 147 11.48 -12.94 3.52
N PHE A 148 10.18 -12.73 3.27
CA PHE A 148 9.53 -13.23 2.08
C PHE A 148 10.11 -12.59 0.82
N TYR A 149 10.21 -11.26 0.77
CA TYR A 149 10.71 -10.54 -0.40
C TYR A 149 12.15 -10.95 -0.75
N GLU A 150 13.05 -10.99 0.24
CA GLU A 150 14.45 -11.37 0.06
C GLU A 150 14.63 -12.82 -0.41
N SER A 151 13.63 -13.69 -0.16
CA SER A 151 13.65 -15.07 -0.64
C SER A 151 13.26 -15.22 -2.12
N LEU A 152 12.75 -14.16 -2.76
CA LEU A 152 12.34 -14.20 -4.17
C LEU A 152 13.57 -14.14 -5.08
N ASP A 153 13.62 -15.04 -6.05
CA ASP A 153 14.63 -14.97 -7.11
C ASP A 153 14.45 -13.68 -7.93
N GLY A 154 15.53 -12.95 -8.13
CA GLY A 154 15.52 -11.62 -8.75
C GLY A 154 15.05 -10.47 -7.84
N ALA A 155 14.92 -10.70 -6.52
CA ALA A 155 14.69 -9.61 -5.57
C ALA A 155 15.85 -8.61 -5.59
N TYR A 156 15.50 -7.32 -5.50
CA TYR A 156 16.48 -6.26 -5.32
C TYR A 156 16.93 -6.22 -3.86
N CYS A 157 18.14 -5.71 -3.61
CA CYS A 157 18.58 -5.47 -2.23
C CYS A 157 17.71 -4.36 -1.61
N LEU A 158 17.10 -4.66 -0.47
CA LEU A 158 16.40 -3.65 0.32
C LEU A 158 17.42 -2.69 0.97
N PRO A 159 17.14 -1.38 1.02
CA PRO A 159 18.11 -0.36 1.44
C PRO A 159 18.23 -0.19 2.96
N TYR A 160 18.37 -1.30 3.71
CA TYR A 160 18.57 -1.29 5.18
C TYR A 160 20.04 -1.24 5.59
#